data_AF-A0A352V9P7-F1
#
_entry.id   AF-A0A352V9P7-F1
#
_cell.length_a   1.000
_cell.length_b   1.000
_cell.length_c   1.000
_cell.angle_alpha   90.00
_cell.angle_beta   90.00
_cell.angle_gamma   90.00
#
_symmetry.space_group_name_H-M   'P 1'
#
loop_
_entity.id
_entity.type
_entity.pdbx_description
1 polymer ?
#
loop_
_entity_poly.entity_id
_entity_poly.type
_entity_poly.pdbx_seq_one_letter_code
_entity_poly.pdbx_strand_id
1 'polypeptide(L)'
;MKIKKIKETEIAEIVIDWLEKQHWDVYQEVPVNNGFADIFAVRNGLVWVIETKTSLSFDVMEQAFRRAVHYRSVAVPKPVNMSWFLQRKIARDYLNIGILIVDQNIQTVNEIVSPKLMREYHNNAKRYISKLRPEHKTFAKAGSANELRFTPYQESIRNIKDYLRRNPGSTIKEIIDNLGKLHYSSNSSAKNCIKLALNTFESDSFLSQNKNGKDVYYTNS
;
A
#
# COMPACT_ATOMS: atom_id res chain seq x y z
N MET A 1 -36.38 4.65 1.17
CA MET A 1 -35.29 4.34 0.22
C MET A 1 -34.24 3.52 0.97
N LYS A 2 -33.98 2.26 0.58
CA LYS A 2 -32.94 1.45 1.27
C LYS A 2 -31.58 2.09 0.99
N ILE A 3 -30.88 2.52 2.03
CA ILE A 3 -29.52 3.06 1.90
C ILE A 3 -28.64 1.91 1.41
N LYS A 4 -28.06 2.05 0.20
CA LYS A 4 -27.05 1.12 -0.30
C LYS A 4 -25.87 1.14 0.69
N LYS A 5 -25.50 -0.03 1.19
CA LYS A 5 -24.31 -0.18 2.04
C LYS A 5 -23.07 0.03 1.17
N ILE A 6 -22.31 1.07 1.47
CA ILE A 6 -21.06 1.42 0.78
C ILE A 6 -19.93 0.47 1.18
N LYS A 7 -19.07 0.13 0.22
CA LYS A 7 -17.83 -0.63 0.45
C LYS A 7 -16.66 0.30 0.81
N GLU A 8 -15.64 -0.24 1.47
CA GLU A 8 -14.41 0.50 1.81
C GLU A 8 -13.73 1.05 0.55
N THR A 9 -13.71 0.25 -0.53
CA THR A 9 -13.20 0.69 -1.84
C THR A 9 -13.97 1.88 -2.44
N GLU A 10 -15.29 1.96 -2.28
CA GLU A 10 -16.10 3.09 -2.76
C GLU A 10 -15.84 4.35 -1.92
N ILE A 11 -15.60 4.19 -0.61
CA ILE A 11 -15.17 5.31 0.27
C ILE A 11 -13.80 5.79 -0.20
N ALA A 12 -12.87 4.88 -0.45
CA ALA A 12 -11.52 5.21 -0.85
C ALA A 12 -11.47 5.96 -2.19
N GLU A 13 -12.22 5.49 -3.20
CA GLU A 13 -12.34 6.16 -4.51
C GLU A 13 -12.77 7.63 -4.36
N ILE A 14 -13.77 7.94 -3.52
CA ILE A 14 -14.23 9.32 -3.28
C ILE A 14 -13.15 10.15 -2.57
N VAL A 15 -12.44 9.56 -1.61
CA VAL A 15 -11.38 10.25 -0.87
C VAL A 15 -10.17 10.53 -1.77
N ILE A 16 -9.81 9.60 -2.65
CA ILE A 16 -8.72 9.76 -3.62
C ILE A 16 -9.04 10.93 -4.57
N ASP A 17 -10.22 10.93 -5.18
CA ASP A 17 -10.65 12.03 -6.07
C ASP A 17 -10.62 13.39 -5.35
N TRP A 18 -11.10 13.44 -4.10
CA TRP A 18 -11.03 14.65 -3.26
C TRP A 18 -9.60 15.12 -2.97
N LEU A 19 -8.66 14.19 -2.75
CA LEU A 19 -7.24 14.51 -2.51
C LEU A 19 -6.54 14.97 -3.79
N GLU A 20 -6.76 14.28 -4.90
CA GLU A 20 -6.16 14.60 -6.21
C GLU A 20 -6.60 15.98 -6.70
N LYS A 21 -7.88 16.35 -6.49
CA LYS A 21 -8.39 17.71 -6.73
C LYS A 21 -7.70 18.80 -5.92
N GLN A 22 -7.06 18.42 -4.80
CA GLN A 22 -6.25 19.30 -3.95
C GLN A 22 -4.74 19.13 -4.21
N HIS A 23 -4.38 18.48 -5.32
CA HIS A 23 -3.00 18.27 -5.76
C HIS A 23 -2.15 17.43 -4.79
N TRP A 24 -2.77 16.47 -4.10
CA TRP A 24 -2.03 15.39 -3.46
C TRP A 24 -1.68 14.32 -4.48
N ASP A 25 -0.47 13.78 -4.40
CA ASP A 25 -0.07 12.60 -5.15
C ASP A 25 -0.43 11.34 -4.34
N VAL A 26 -1.36 10.53 -4.85
CA VAL A 26 -2.00 9.46 -4.09
C VAL A 26 -1.49 8.08 -4.49
N TYR A 27 -1.17 7.28 -3.48
CA TYR A 27 -0.79 5.88 -3.57
C TYR A 27 -1.75 5.06 -2.70
N GLN A 28 -1.99 3.82 -3.09
CA GLN A 28 -2.98 2.92 -2.50
C GLN A 28 -2.31 1.65 -1.98
N GLU A 29 -2.84 1.07 -0.90
CA GLU A 29 -2.35 -0.17 -0.28
C GLU A 29 -0.81 -0.16 -0.08
N VAL A 30 -0.29 0.91 0.51
CA VAL A 30 1.17 1.10 0.65
C VAL A 30 1.69 0.26 1.84
N PRO A 31 2.72 -0.58 1.65
CA PRO A 31 3.32 -1.33 2.75
C PRO A 31 3.92 -0.40 3.81
N VAL A 32 3.52 -0.62 5.05
CA VAL A 32 4.03 0.10 6.23
C VAL A 32 4.49 -0.89 7.30
N ASN A 33 5.16 -0.43 8.36
CA ASN A 33 5.77 -1.35 9.35
C ASN A 33 4.79 -2.37 9.95
N ASN A 34 3.50 -2.03 10.02
CA ASN A 34 2.44 -2.92 10.49
C ASN A 34 1.28 -2.92 9.48
N GLY A 35 1.39 -3.78 8.47
CA GLY A 35 0.36 -3.97 7.44
C GLY A 35 0.47 -2.97 6.30
N PHE A 36 -0.68 -2.55 5.79
CA PHE A 36 -0.81 -1.64 4.65
C PHE A 36 -1.60 -0.41 5.07
N ALA A 37 -1.33 0.72 4.44
CA ALA A 37 -2.17 1.91 4.53
C ALA A 37 -3.09 1.94 3.31
N ASP A 38 -4.41 2.10 3.53
CA ASP A 38 -5.38 2.14 2.43
C ASP A 38 -5.03 3.26 1.45
N ILE A 39 -4.86 4.49 1.96
CA ILE A 39 -4.49 5.67 1.18
C ILE A 39 -3.24 6.31 1.77
N PHE A 40 -2.26 6.58 0.91
CA PHE A 40 -1.01 7.27 1.24
C PHE A 40 -0.83 8.44 0.28
N ALA A 41 -1.12 9.65 0.75
CA ALA A 41 -1.07 10.88 -0.04
C ALA A 41 0.20 11.69 0.26
N VAL A 42 0.87 12.19 -0.77
CA VAL A 42 2.11 12.97 -0.67
C VAL A 42 1.94 14.35 -1.32
N ARG A 43 2.35 15.42 -0.63
CA ARG A 43 2.37 16.77 -1.20
C ARG A 43 3.49 17.58 -0.57
N ASN A 44 4.39 18.13 -1.38
CA ASN A 44 5.53 18.94 -0.91
C ASN A 44 6.34 18.26 0.22
N GLY A 45 6.55 16.94 0.11
CA GLY A 45 7.25 16.13 1.11
C GLY A 45 6.47 15.84 2.40
N LEU A 46 5.24 16.35 2.53
CA LEU A 46 4.31 15.97 3.59
C LEU A 46 3.55 14.69 3.20
N VAL A 47 3.17 13.92 4.20
CA VAL A 47 2.53 12.61 4.05
C VAL A 47 1.25 12.58 4.86
N TRP A 48 0.16 12.17 4.22
CA TRP A 48 -1.11 11.92 4.86
C TRP A 48 -1.52 10.47 4.64
N VAL A 49 -1.61 9.71 5.73
CA VAL A 49 -2.17 8.35 5.69
C VAL A 49 -3.64 8.41 6.11
N ILE A 50 -4.51 7.77 5.33
CA ILE A 50 -5.94 7.72 5.59
C ILE A 50 -6.38 6.26 5.53
N GLU A 51 -6.96 5.78 6.63
CA GLU A 51 -7.62 4.46 6.70
C GLU A 51 -9.09 4.61 6.33
N THR A 52 -9.62 3.70 5.52
CA THR A 52 -11.01 3.73 5.05
C THR A 52 -11.81 2.63 5.74
N LYS A 53 -12.96 2.99 6.33
CA LYS A 53 -13.80 2.01 7.03
C LYS A 53 -15.27 2.31 6.86
N THR A 54 -16.07 1.26 6.83
CA THR A 54 -17.54 1.41 6.79
C THR A 54 -18.14 1.94 8.09
N SER A 55 -17.37 2.02 9.18
CA SER A 55 -17.79 2.61 10.46
C SER A 55 -16.60 3.17 11.25
N LEU A 56 -16.86 4.18 12.09
CA LEU A 56 -15.86 4.75 12.99
C LEU A 56 -15.81 3.93 14.29
N SER A 57 -14.88 2.98 14.36
CA SER A 57 -14.59 2.18 15.56
C SER A 57 -13.28 2.58 16.23
N PHE A 58 -13.05 2.11 17.46
CA PHE A 58 -11.75 2.28 18.11
C PHE A 58 -10.64 1.51 17.37
N ASP A 59 -10.94 0.37 16.75
CA ASP A 59 -9.95 -0.42 16.01
C ASP A 59 -9.36 0.37 14.83
N VAL A 60 -10.19 1.05 14.04
CA VAL A 60 -9.70 1.87 12.92
C VAL A 60 -8.97 3.12 13.41
N MET A 61 -9.41 3.71 14.53
CA MET A 61 -8.68 4.80 15.17
C MET A 61 -7.31 4.34 15.66
N GLU A 62 -7.20 3.14 16.21
CA GLU A 62 -5.93 2.55 16.62
C GLU A 62 -5.01 2.30 15.41
N GLN A 63 -5.56 1.78 14.31
CA GLN A 63 -4.82 1.60 13.05
C GLN A 63 -4.21 2.93 12.57
N ALA A 64 -5.02 3.99 12.50
CA ALA A 64 -4.55 5.33 12.16
C ALA A 64 -3.56 5.90 13.20
N PHE A 65 -3.79 5.67 14.49
CA PHE A 65 -2.88 6.10 15.57
C PHE A 65 -1.49 5.47 15.47
N ARG A 66 -1.36 4.27 14.92
CA ARG A 66 -0.06 3.60 14.76
C ARG A 66 0.78 4.18 13.61
N ARG A 67 0.21 5.04 12.75
CA ARG A 67 0.89 5.58 11.57
C ARG A 67 1.83 6.73 11.93
N ALA A 68 3.12 6.45 12.00
CA ALA A 68 4.16 7.45 12.27
C ALA A 68 4.46 8.33 11.02
N VAL A 69 3.51 9.21 10.65
CA VAL A 69 3.58 10.14 9.50
C VAL A 69 3.07 11.54 9.88
N HIS A 70 3.12 12.50 8.95
CA HIS A 70 2.78 13.90 9.20
C HIS A 70 1.30 14.14 9.52
N TYR A 71 0.39 13.50 8.77
CA TYR A 71 -1.05 13.59 8.96
C TYR A 71 -1.67 12.19 8.94
N ARG A 72 -2.69 11.99 9.76
CA ARG A 72 -3.37 10.70 9.92
C ARG A 72 -4.86 10.95 9.99
N SER A 73 -5.65 10.19 9.24
CA SER A 73 -7.09 10.28 9.35
C SER A 73 -7.78 8.95 9.16
N VAL A 74 -9.03 8.91 9.55
CA VAL A 74 -9.96 7.85 9.19
C VAL A 74 -11.06 8.45 8.31
N ALA A 75 -11.35 7.80 7.20
CA ALA A 75 -12.49 8.12 6.34
C ALA A 75 -13.61 7.11 6.53
N VAL A 76 -14.81 7.61 6.84
CA VAL A 76 -16.00 6.81 7.14
C VAL A 76 -17.22 7.39 6.42
N PRO A 77 -18.25 6.58 6.13
CA PRO A 77 -19.44 7.10 5.51
C PRO A 77 -20.21 8.01 6.47
N LYS A 78 -20.95 8.97 5.90
CA LYS A 78 -21.87 9.83 6.64
C LYS A 78 -22.86 8.99 7.45
N PRO A 79 -22.88 9.12 8.78
CA PRO A 79 -23.76 8.31 9.61
C PRO A 79 -25.20 8.80 9.48
N VAL A 80 -26.15 7.87 9.57
CA VAL A 80 -27.59 8.19 9.57
C VAL A 80 -27.97 8.92 10.86
N ASN A 81 -27.38 8.52 11.99
CA ASN A 81 -27.57 9.15 13.30
C ASN A 81 -26.21 9.62 13.84
N MET A 82 -26.09 10.91 14.16
CA MET A 82 -24.82 11.52 14.58
C MET A 82 -24.73 11.58 16.11
N SER A 83 -23.97 10.67 16.72
CA SER A 83 -23.41 10.89 18.06
C SER A 83 -22.00 10.31 18.13
N TRP A 84 -21.04 11.09 17.61
CA TRP A 84 -19.61 10.78 17.68
C TRP A 84 -18.86 11.77 18.59
N PHE A 85 -19.55 12.37 19.55
CA PHE A 85 -18.94 13.39 20.41
C PHE A 85 -17.65 12.88 21.08
N LEU A 86 -17.72 11.68 21.68
CA LEU A 86 -16.58 11.10 22.36
C LEU A 86 -15.47 10.71 21.38
N GLN A 87 -15.79 10.06 20.26
CA GLN A 87 -14.81 9.67 19.24
C GLN A 87 -14.09 10.89 18.65
N ARG A 88 -14.83 11.97 18.35
CA ARG A 88 -14.24 13.23 17.88
C ARG A 88 -13.33 13.85 18.92
N LYS A 89 -13.75 13.86 20.18
CA LYS A 89 -12.94 14.34 21.30
C LYS A 89 -11.65 13.53 21.44
N ILE A 90 -11.74 12.19 21.42
CA ILE A 90 -10.59 11.29 21.51
C ILE A 90 -9.64 11.47 20.33
N ALA A 91 -10.18 11.46 19.10
CA ALA A 91 -9.39 11.61 17.89
C ALA A 91 -8.59 12.92 17.88
N ARG A 92 -9.24 14.04 18.22
CA ARG A 92 -8.64 15.37 18.24
C ARG A 92 -7.69 15.59 19.41
N ASP A 93 -8.15 15.32 20.63
CA ASP A 93 -7.49 15.79 21.85
C ASP A 93 -6.40 14.83 22.34
N TYR A 94 -6.47 13.55 21.93
CA TYR A 94 -5.57 12.50 22.45
C TYR A 94 -4.79 11.78 21.35
N LEU A 95 -5.41 11.49 20.20
CA LEU A 95 -4.76 10.65 19.17
C LEU A 95 -4.15 11.45 18.00
N ASN A 96 -4.47 12.73 17.87
CA ASN A 96 -4.09 13.57 16.72
C ASN A 96 -4.53 12.97 15.37
N ILE A 97 -5.73 12.39 15.32
CA ILE A 97 -6.33 11.79 14.14
C ILE A 97 -7.42 12.69 13.58
N GLY A 98 -7.36 12.96 12.29
CA GLY A 98 -8.46 13.60 11.55
C GLY A 98 -9.60 12.62 11.26
N ILE A 99 -10.82 13.13 11.13
CA ILE A 99 -11.98 12.33 10.76
C ILE A 99 -12.61 12.95 9.52
N LEU A 100 -12.67 12.15 8.46
CA LEU A 100 -13.27 12.49 7.18
C LEU A 100 -14.61 11.77 7.05
N ILE A 101 -15.67 12.52 6.79
CA ILE A 101 -16.99 11.98 6.47
C ILE A 101 -17.19 11.97 4.96
N VAL A 102 -17.47 10.79 4.42
CA VAL A 102 -17.80 10.61 3.01
C VAL A 102 -19.31 10.56 2.82
N ASP A 103 -19.85 11.54 2.09
CA ASP A 103 -21.24 11.51 1.62
C ASP A 103 -21.28 10.87 0.23
N GLN A 104 -21.64 9.59 0.20
CA GLN A 104 -21.69 8.80 -1.02
C GLN A 104 -22.74 9.28 -2.04
N ASN A 105 -23.78 9.98 -1.59
CA ASN A 105 -24.88 10.37 -2.48
C ASN A 105 -24.47 11.54 -3.38
N ILE A 106 -23.66 12.45 -2.83
CA ILE A 106 -23.15 13.63 -3.54
C ILE A 106 -21.65 13.55 -3.83
N GLN A 107 -21.00 12.42 -3.50
CA GLN A 107 -19.58 12.15 -3.77
C GLN A 107 -18.66 13.22 -3.16
N THR A 108 -18.92 13.62 -1.91
CA THR A 108 -18.13 14.65 -1.21
C THR A 108 -17.46 14.13 0.05
N VAL A 109 -16.32 14.72 0.39
CA VAL A 109 -15.62 14.51 1.66
C VAL A 109 -15.74 15.76 2.54
N ASN A 110 -16.15 15.58 3.78
CA ASN A 110 -16.22 16.62 4.79
C ASN A 110 -15.26 16.30 5.95
N GLU A 111 -14.32 17.20 6.22
CA GLU A 111 -13.41 17.07 7.35
C GLU A 111 -14.08 17.59 8.63
N ILE A 112 -14.50 16.68 9.52
CA ILE A 112 -15.17 17.03 10.79
C ILE A 112 -14.22 17.13 11.99
N VAL A 113 -13.01 16.59 11.84
CA VAL A 113 -11.86 16.78 12.72
C VAL A 113 -10.65 16.91 11.82
N SER A 114 -9.95 18.03 11.89
CA SER A 114 -8.73 18.25 11.12
C SER A 114 -7.56 17.45 11.70
N PRO A 115 -6.76 16.76 10.86
CA PRO A 115 -5.54 16.12 11.34
C PRO A 115 -4.52 17.17 11.75
N LYS A 116 -3.82 16.93 12.87
CA LYS A 116 -2.73 17.80 13.31
C LYS A 116 -1.45 17.45 12.55
N LEU A 117 -0.67 18.45 12.17
CA LEU A 117 0.67 18.24 11.61
C LEU A 117 1.64 17.74 12.70
N MET A 118 2.18 16.54 12.50
CA MET A 118 3.11 15.87 13.43
C MET A 118 4.52 15.85 12.84
N ARG A 119 5.27 16.94 13.06
CA ARG A 119 6.61 17.16 12.46
C ARG A 119 7.67 16.18 12.97
N GLU A 120 7.48 15.65 14.18
CA GLU A 120 8.37 14.65 14.79
C GLU A 120 8.53 13.38 13.94
N TYR A 121 7.56 13.08 13.06
CA TYR A 121 7.59 11.91 12.18
C TYR A 121 8.18 12.17 10.79
N HIS A 122 8.78 13.34 10.55
CA HIS A 122 9.31 13.69 9.24
C HIS A 122 10.31 12.67 8.68
N ASN A 123 11.21 12.16 9.54
CA ASN A 123 12.20 11.15 9.12
C ASN A 123 11.55 9.80 8.78
N ASN A 124 10.48 9.41 9.49
CA ASN A 124 9.72 8.21 9.18
C ASN A 124 8.95 8.37 7.87
N ALA A 125 8.31 9.53 7.66
CA ALA A 125 7.64 9.85 6.41
C ALA A 125 8.60 9.80 5.20
N LYS A 126 9.81 10.36 5.32
CA LYS A 126 10.85 10.26 4.28
C LYS A 126 11.21 8.80 3.94
N ARG A 127 11.33 7.94 4.94
CA ARG A 127 11.60 6.50 4.74
C ARG A 127 10.45 5.78 4.02
N TYR A 128 9.21 6.21 4.22
CA TYR A 128 8.07 5.67 3.46
C TYR A 128 8.06 6.19 2.03
N ILE A 129 8.29 7.50 1.82
CA ILE A 129 8.35 8.10 0.48
C ILE A 129 9.40 7.39 -0.39
N SER A 130 10.58 7.07 0.14
CA SER A 130 11.63 6.37 -0.63
C SER A 130 11.26 4.95 -1.06
N LYS A 131 10.22 4.37 -0.47
CA LYS A 131 9.68 3.04 -0.79
C LYS A 131 8.48 3.10 -1.71
N LEU A 132 7.93 4.29 -1.99
CA LEU A 132 6.84 4.43 -2.92
C LEU A 132 7.29 4.02 -4.33
N ARG A 133 6.33 3.52 -5.09
CA ARG A 133 6.48 2.96 -6.43
C ARG A 133 5.27 3.40 -7.25
N PRO A 134 5.42 3.71 -8.54
CA PRO A 134 4.28 4.05 -9.41
C PRO A 134 3.18 2.97 -9.38
N GLU A 135 3.54 1.71 -9.22
CA GLU A 135 2.63 0.57 -9.14
C GLU A 135 1.66 0.69 -7.96
N HIS A 136 2.05 1.30 -6.84
CA HIS A 136 1.13 1.54 -5.73
C HIS A 136 -0.02 2.48 -6.11
N LYS A 137 0.02 3.17 -7.26
CA LYS A 137 -1.10 4.03 -7.70
C LYS A 137 -2.23 3.24 -8.34
N THR A 138 -1.94 2.09 -8.96
CA THR A 138 -2.87 1.40 -9.86
C THR A 138 -3.01 -0.10 -9.64
N PHE A 139 -2.09 -0.74 -8.90
CA PHE A 139 -2.03 -2.21 -8.80
C PHE A 139 -3.13 -2.81 -7.93
N ALA A 140 -3.50 -2.13 -6.84
CA ALA A 140 -4.58 -2.53 -5.95
C ALA A 140 -5.46 -1.33 -5.64
N LYS A 141 -6.77 -1.56 -5.52
CA LYS A 141 -7.70 -0.54 -5.03
C LYS A 141 -7.57 -0.41 -3.51
N ALA A 142 -7.50 0.81 -3.00
CA ALA A 142 -7.50 1.10 -1.58
C ALA A 142 -8.76 0.55 -0.90
N GLY A 143 -8.61 -0.03 0.30
CA GLY A 143 -9.72 -0.61 1.06
C GLY A 143 -10.14 -1.99 0.54
N SER A 144 -9.30 -2.64 -0.28
CA SER A 144 -9.54 -4.01 -0.75
C SER A 144 -8.87 -5.00 0.21
N ALA A 145 -9.66 -5.63 1.08
CA ALA A 145 -9.12 -6.61 2.03
C ALA A 145 -8.46 -7.83 1.35
N ASN A 146 -8.83 -8.12 0.09
CA ASN A 146 -8.52 -9.38 -0.62
C ASN A 146 -8.06 -9.22 -2.10
N GLU A 147 -7.83 -8.01 -2.63
CA GLU A 147 -7.29 -7.87 -4.00
C GLU A 147 -5.75 -7.91 -3.99
N LEU A 148 -5.15 -8.22 -5.15
CA LEU A 148 -3.70 -8.42 -5.33
C LEU A 148 -2.94 -7.16 -4.89
N ARG A 149 -2.32 -7.17 -3.71
CA ARG A 149 -1.46 -6.08 -3.22
C ARG A 149 -0.11 -6.13 -3.92
N PHE A 150 0.48 -4.96 -4.22
CA PHE A 150 1.85 -4.91 -4.73
C PHE A 150 2.85 -5.15 -3.59
N THR A 151 3.60 -6.25 -3.66
CA THR A 151 4.57 -6.63 -2.64
C THR A 151 6.00 -6.58 -3.17
N PRO A 152 7.02 -6.40 -2.30
CA PRO A 152 8.43 -6.51 -2.72
C PRO A 152 8.77 -7.84 -3.39
N TYR A 153 8.04 -8.92 -3.04
CA TYR A 153 8.14 -10.22 -3.71
C TYR A 153 7.72 -10.13 -5.18
N GLN A 154 6.54 -9.59 -5.48
CA GLN A 154 6.07 -9.42 -6.85
C GLN A 154 6.96 -8.48 -7.66
N GLU A 155 7.48 -7.41 -7.06
CA GLU A 155 8.49 -6.54 -7.71
C GLU A 155 9.71 -7.37 -8.13
N SER A 156 10.18 -8.25 -7.26
CA SER A 156 11.33 -9.12 -7.54
C SER A 156 11.03 -10.14 -8.64
N ILE A 157 9.86 -10.81 -8.61
CA ILE A 157 9.46 -11.74 -9.67
C ILE A 157 9.32 -11.03 -11.00
N ARG A 158 8.73 -9.84 -11.03
CA ARG A 158 8.62 -9.02 -12.25
C ARG A 158 9.99 -8.66 -12.81
N ASN A 159 10.90 -8.17 -11.97
CA ASN A 159 12.25 -7.80 -12.38
C ASN A 159 13.02 -9.01 -12.93
N ILE A 160 12.86 -10.18 -12.30
CA ILE A 160 13.44 -11.44 -12.77
C ILE A 160 12.85 -11.84 -14.13
N LYS A 161 11.52 -11.73 -14.31
CA LYS A 161 10.84 -12.01 -15.58
C LYS A 161 11.37 -11.12 -16.69
N ASP A 162 11.47 -9.82 -16.46
CA ASP A 162 11.96 -8.87 -17.46
C ASP A 162 13.44 -9.06 -17.76
N TYR A 163 14.26 -9.42 -16.76
CA TYR A 163 15.65 -9.78 -16.97
C TYR A 163 15.78 -11.05 -17.83
N LEU A 164 15.03 -12.12 -17.51
CA LEU A 164 15.09 -13.40 -18.22
C LEU A 164 14.52 -13.33 -19.64
N ARG A 165 13.56 -12.45 -19.92
CA ARG A 165 13.10 -12.15 -21.28
C ARG A 165 14.22 -11.59 -22.16
N ARG A 166 15.12 -10.79 -21.57
CA ARG A 166 16.28 -10.19 -22.27
C ARG A 166 17.51 -11.09 -22.26
N ASN A 167 17.64 -11.94 -21.24
CA ASN A 167 18.80 -12.80 -20.99
C ASN A 167 18.36 -14.26 -20.70
N PRO A 168 17.75 -14.94 -21.68
CA PRO A 168 17.26 -16.31 -21.49
C PRO A 168 18.40 -17.28 -21.20
N GLY A 169 18.18 -18.23 -20.30
CA GLY A 169 19.18 -19.22 -19.92
C GLY A 169 20.20 -18.72 -18.90
N SER A 170 19.83 -17.72 -18.09
CA SER A 170 20.66 -17.24 -16.98
C SER A 170 20.51 -18.11 -15.73
N THR A 171 21.58 -18.27 -14.98
CA THR A 171 21.58 -18.87 -13.64
C THR A 171 21.07 -17.88 -12.59
N ILE A 172 20.62 -18.37 -11.42
CA ILE A 172 20.21 -17.50 -10.31
C ILE A 172 21.32 -16.57 -9.85
N LYS A 173 22.58 -17.02 -9.92
CA LYS A 173 23.73 -16.19 -9.59
C LYS A 173 23.79 -14.98 -10.53
N GLU A 174 23.72 -15.20 -11.84
CA GLU A 174 23.76 -14.12 -12.83
C GLU A 174 22.56 -13.18 -12.69
N ILE A 175 21.37 -13.71 -12.39
CA ILE A 175 20.18 -12.89 -12.12
C ILE A 175 20.44 -11.94 -10.94
N ILE A 176 20.94 -12.45 -9.80
CA ILE A 176 21.21 -11.65 -8.60
C ILE A 176 22.35 -10.65 -8.86
N ASP A 177 23.43 -11.09 -9.50
CA ASP A 177 24.61 -10.25 -9.75
C ASP A 177 24.25 -9.07 -10.66
N ASN A 178 23.32 -9.25 -11.62
CA ASN A 178 22.87 -8.17 -12.52
C ASN A 178 21.74 -7.31 -11.97
N LEU A 179 20.77 -7.89 -11.25
CA LEU A 179 19.67 -7.12 -10.64
C LEU A 179 20.10 -6.41 -9.35
N GLY A 180 21.23 -6.81 -8.76
CA GLY A 180 21.74 -6.27 -7.52
C GLY A 180 20.89 -6.66 -6.30
N LYS A 181 20.75 -5.73 -5.35
CA LYS A 181 20.05 -6.00 -4.09
C LYS A 181 18.54 -6.01 -4.30
N LEU A 182 17.97 -7.20 -4.47
CA LEU A 182 16.53 -7.46 -4.38
C LEU A 182 16.02 -7.24 -2.93
N HIS A 183 14.73 -7.48 -2.68
CA HIS A 183 14.11 -7.28 -1.35
C HIS A 183 14.66 -8.20 -0.23
N TYR A 184 15.53 -9.14 -0.56
CA TYR A 184 16.12 -10.08 0.38
C TYR A 184 17.25 -9.45 1.21
N SER A 185 17.40 -9.91 2.46
CA SER A 185 18.40 -9.40 3.40
C SER A 185 19.84 -9.77 3.05
N SER A 186 20.05 -10.85 2.29
CA SER A 186 21.37 -11.33 1.84
C SER A 186 21.29 -12.08 0.51
N ASN A 187 22.41 -12.14 -0.22
CA ASN A 187 22.50 -12.88 -1.49
C ASN A 187 22.27 -14.39 -1.30
N SER A 188 22.70 -14.96 -0.18
CA SER A 188 22.46 -16.38 0.13
C SER A 188 20.97 -16.67 0.36
N SER A 189 20.27 -15.82 1.10
CA SER A 189 18.81 -15.92 1.25
C SER A 189 18.09 -15.71 -0.08
N ALA A 190 18.52 -14.71 -0.87
CA ALA A 190 17.97 -14.47 -2.19
C ALA A 190 18.08 -15.70 -3.09
N LYS A 191 19.25 -16.34 -3.16
CA LYS A 191 19.46 -17.54 -4.00
C LYS A 191 18.46 -18.65 -3.69
N ASN A 192 18.31 -19.01 -2.41
CA ASN A 192 17.44 -20.11 -2.00
C ASN A 192 15.96 -19.76 -2.21
N CYS A 193 15.54 -18.55 -1.82
CA CYS A 193 14.16 -18.13 -1.97
C CYS A 193 13.74 -17.99 -3.44
N ILE A 194 14.62 -17.43 -4.29
CA ILE A 194 14.36 -17.30 -5.73
C ILE A 194 14.31 -18.69 -6.38
N LYS A 195 15.24 -19.59 -6.04
CA LYS A 195 15.22 -20.97 -6.57
C LYS A 195 13.89 -21.66 -6.26
N LEU A 196 13.45 -21.59 -5.01
CA LEU A 196 12.17 -22.15 -4.58
C LEU A 196 10.99 -21.48 -5.30
N ALA A 197 10.99 -20.15 -5.40
CA ALA A 197 9.92 -19.40 -6.05
C ALA A 197 9.77 -19.77 -7.53
N LEU A 198 10.86 -19.75 -8.30
CA LEU A 198 10.82 -20.05 -9.73
C LEU A 198 10.44 -21.51 -10.03
N ASN A 199 10.87 -22.45 -9.18
CA ASN A 199 10.62 -23.87 -9.41
C ASN A 199 9.27 -24.36 -8.88
N THR A 200 8.63 -23.64 -7.96
CA THR A 200 7.44 -24.12 -7.25
C THR A 200 6.28 -23.16 -7.33
N PHE A 201 6.46 -21.89 -6.96
CA PHE A 201 5.35 -20.94 -6.88
C PHE A 201 5.06 -20.27 -8.22
N GLU A 202 6.07 -20.13 -9.07
CA GLU A 202 5.98 -19.43 -10.36
C GLU A 202 6.30 -20.37 -11.53
N SER A 203 6.20 -21.69 -11.34
CA SER A 203 6.54 -22.71 -12.36
C SER A 203 5.73 -22.58 -13.66
N ASP A 204 4.54 -21.97 -13.59
CA ASP A 204 3.73 -21.70 -14.78
C ASP A 204 4.29 -20.54 -15.62
N SER A 205 5.06 -19.65 -15.00
CA SER A 205 5.70 -18.50 -15.64
C SER A 205 7.18 -18.71 -16.00
N PHE A 206 7.84 -19.70 -15.40
CA PHE A 206 9.27 -19.94 -15.59
C PHE A 206 9.59 -21.42 -15.77
N LEU A 207 10.63 -21.68 -16.57
CA LEU A 207 11.20 -23.01 -16.76
C LEU A 207 12.65 -23.03 -16.31
N SER A 208 13.09 -24.16 -15.77
CA SER A 208 14.49 -24.43 -15.51
C SER A 208 14.99 -25.60 -16.38
N GLN A 209 16.24 -25.52 -16.80
CA GLN A 209 16.95 -26.60 -17.50
C GLN A 209 18.33 -26.77 -16.88
N ASN A 210 18.79 -28.02 -16.77
CA ASN A 210 20.17 -28.27 -16.37
C ASN A 210 21.09 -28.20 -17.60
N LYS A 211 22.05 -27.28 -17.60
CA LYS A 211 23.11 -27.17 -18.61
C LYS A 211 24.47 -27.25 -17.93
N ASN A 212 25.26 -28.25 -18.29
CA ASN A 212 26.62 -28.47 -17.75
C ASN A 212 26.67 -28.47 -16.21
N GLY A 213 25.71 -29.13 -15.55
CA GLY A 213 25.65 -29.22 -14.10
C GLY A 213 25.12 -27.96 -13.39
N LYS A 214 24.59 -26.98 -14.13
CA LYS A 214 24.00 -25.75 -13.57
C LYS A 214 22.56 -25.59 -14.04
N ASP A 215 21.69 -25.18 -13.12
CA ASP A 215 20.31 -24.84 -13.44
C ASP A 215 20.27 -23.43 -14.06
N VAL A 216 19.72 -23.34 -15.27
CA VAL A 216 19.49 -22.10 -16.00
C VAL A 216 17.99 -21.89 -16.23
N TYR A 217 17.56 -20.63 -16.24
CA TYR A 217 16.15 -20.26 -16.18
C TYR A 217 15.70 -19.49 -17.43
N TYR A 218 14.43 -19.68 -17.77
CA TYR A 218 13.75 -19.05 -18.90
C TYR A 218 12.35 -18.60 -18.48
N THR A 219 11.77 -17.63 -19.18
CA THR A 219 10.34 -17.30 -19.05
C THR A 219 9.52 -18.16 -20.00
N ASN A 220 8.36 -18.64 -19.56
CA ASN A 220 7.35 -19.15 -20.48
C ASN A 220 6.84 -18.01 -21.37
N SER A 221 6.72 -18.30 -22.67
CA SER A 221 6.20 -17.36 -23.68
C SER A 221 4.80 -16.90 -23.31
#